data_AF-A0A925I6Z3-F1
#
_entry.id   AF-A0A925I6Z3-F1
#
_cell.length_a   1.000
_cell.length_b   1.000
_cell.length_c   1.000
_cell.angle_alpha   90.00
_cell.angle_beta   90.00
_cell.angle_gamma   90.00
#
_symmetry.space_group_name_H-M   'P 1'
#
loop_
_entity.id
_entity.type
_entity.pdbx_description
1 polymer ?
#
loop_
_entity_poly.entity_id
_entity_poly.type
_entity_poly.pdbx_seq_one_letter_code
_entity_poly.pdbx_strand_id
1 'polypeptide(L)'
;MQKRVYFFIILAFTIGSSSYSQNNPNNNRSFTDTIIKIEMILSAFGVESDNFPSIHADVDFKTGLSICKKTFFNPAFKDSAYSLTKKEIATILEILNKTDLKKLKKEYTVNVTDQPSSTTTIYTSKQKFVIEDYGLKGEYPLQELYKIVYRY
;
A
#
# COMPACT_ATOMS: atom_id res chain seq x y z
N MET A 1 -47.71 66.10 30.63
CA MET A 1 -47.40 64.96 31.52
C MET A 1 -46.96 63.80 30.63
N GLN A 2 -45.81 63.19 30.94
CA GLN A 2 -45.16 62.04 30.29
C GLN A 2 -44.60 62.19 28.86
N LYS A 3 -43.27 62.32 28.85
CA LYS A 3 -42.34 62.10 27.74
C LYS A 3 -42.44 60.65 27.26
N ARG A 4 -42.41 60.43 25.93
CA ARG A 4 -41.99 59.15 25.35
C ARG A 4 -40.89 59.43 24.33
N VAL A 5 -39.67 59.19 24.79
CA VAL A 5 -38.43 59.17 24.01
C VAL A 5 -38.38 57.82 23.31
N TYR A 6 -38.34 57.80 21.98
CA TYR A 6 -37.96 56.60 21.24
C TYR A 6 -36.57 56.82 20.66
N PHE A 7 -35.61 56.13 21.25
CA PHE A 7 -34.21 56.08 20.81
C PHE A 7 -34.16 55.25 19.52
N PHE A 8 -33.91 55.91 18.38
CA PHE A 8 -33.48 55.24 17.16
C PHE A 8 -31.96 55.04 17.24
N ILE A 9 -31.52 53.81 17.50
CA ILE A 9 -30.11 53.41 17.33
C ILE A 9 -30.01 52.71 15.98
N ILE A 10 -29.55 53.45 14.97
CA ILE A 10 -29.14 52.90 13.68
C ILE A 10 -27.71 52.39 13.87
N LEU A 11 -27.55 51.07 13.97
CA LEU A 11 -26.25 50.43 14.04
C LEU A 11 -25.66 50.36 12.62
N ALA A 12 -24.84 51.35 12.26
CA ALA A 12 -24.03 51.32 11.05
C ALA A 12 -22.77 50.46 11.31
N PHE A 13 -22.78 49.21 10.87
CA PHE A 13 -21.55 48.41 10.75
C PHE A 13 -20.94 48.65 9.38
N THR A 14 -20.00 49.58 9.30
CA THR A 14 -19.16 49.81 8.13
C THR A 14 -17.98 48.84 8.12
N ILE A 15 -17.93 48.03 7.06
CA ILE A 15 -16.76 47.65 6.26
C ILE A 15 -15.54 47.12 7.02
N GLY A 16 -15.43 45.80 7.05
CA GLY A 16 -14.16 45.09 7.17
C GLY A 16 -14.11 44.00 6.10
N SER A 17 -13.95 44.38 4.83
CA SER A 17 -13.63 43.45 3.75
C SER A 17 -12.23 42.89 4.01
N SER A 18 -12.12 41.83 4.80
CA SER A 18 -10.91 41.03 4.85
C SER A 18 -10.76 40.36 3.50
N SER A 19 -9.88 40.89 2.66
CA SER A 19 -9.36 40.19 1.48
C SER A 19 -8.71 38.91 1.98
N TYR A 20 -9.48 37.82 2.01
CA TYR A 20 -8.93 36.48 2.20
C TYR A 20 -8.09 36.22 0.96
N SER A 21 -6.78 36.44 1.12
CA SER A 21 -5.78 36.06 0.15
C SER A 21 -6.01 34.58 -0.15
N GLN A 22 -6.63 34.30 -1.29
CA GLN A 22 -6.56 32.99 -1.90
C GLN A 22 -5.09 32.79 -2.25
N ASN A 23 -4.36 32.18 -1.31
CA ASN A 23 -3.17 31.42 -1.64
C ASN A 23 -3.64 30.37 -2.63
N ASN A 24 -3.51 30.70 -3.91
CA ASN A 24 -3.59 29.78 -5.01
C ASN A 24 -2.67 28.62 -4.62
N PRO A 25 -3.17 27.41 -4.32
CA PRO A 25 -2.28 26.29 -4.11
C PRO A 25 -1.56 26.14 -5.44
N ASN A 26 -0.27 26.47 -5.42
CA ASN A 26 0.63 26.24 -6.52
C ASN A 26 0.33 24.82 -7.00
N ASN A 27 -0.31 24.70 -8.16
CA ASN A 27 -0.56 23.44 -8.85
C ASN A 27 0.80 22.95 -9.37
N ASN A 28 1.74 22.70 -8.46
CA ASN A 28 2.71 21.67 -8.66
C ASN A 28 1.89 20.39 -8.66
N ARG A 29 1.33 20.05 -9.83
CA ARG A 29 1.10 18.66 -10.21
C ARG A 29 2.48 18.00 -10.20
N SER A 30 2.99 17.75 -9.00
CA SER A 30 3.82 16.60 -8.77
C SER A 30 2.96 15.46 -9.27
N PHE A 31 3.28 14.93 -10.44
CA PHE A 31 2.78 13.63 -10.85
C PHE A 31 3.16 12.72 -9.69
N THR A 32 2.20 12.45 -8.80
CA THR A 32 2.39 11.55 -7.69
C THR A 32 2.81 10.24 -8.32
N ASP A 33 3.93 9.70 -7.85
CA ASP A 33 4.39 8.42 -8.36
C ASP A 33 3.31 7.39 -8.02
N THR A 34 2.66 6.85 -9.04
CA THR A 34 1.48 6.01 -8.88
C THR A 34 1.89 4.56 -8.97
N ILE A 35 1.38 3.75 -8.06
CA ILE A 35 1.66 2.31 -8.03
C ILE A 35 0.80 1.63 -9.11
N ILE A 36 1.45 0.89 -10.00
CA ILE A 36 0.82 0.26 -11.15
C ILE A 36 0.61 -1.23 -10.89
N LYS A 37 1.64 -1.90 -10.41
CA LYS A 37 1.67 -3.36 -10.25
C LYS A 37 2.56 -3.73 -9.07
N ILE A 38 2.27 -4.85 -8.43
CA ILE A 38 3.20 -5.56 -7.56
C ILE A 38 3.35 -7.01 -8.02
N GLU A 39 4.57 -7.51 -8.01
CA GLU A 39 4.93 -8.90 -8.21
C GLU A 39 5.58 -9.42 -6.92
N MET A 40 5.18 -10.59 -6.46
CA MET A 40 5.72 -11.21 -5.26
C MET A 40 6.05 -12.67 -5.55
N ILE A 41 7.30 -13.05 -5.33
CA ILE A 41 7.77 -14.42 -5.38
C ILE A 41 8.08 -14.81 -3.94
N LEU A 42 7.32 -15.77 -3.41
CA LEU A 42 7.45 -16.30 -2.05
C LEU A 42 7.94 -17.73 -2.17
N SER A 43 9.13 -18.02 -1.65
CA SER A 43 9.65 -19.38 -1.68
C SER A 43 8.95 -20.25 -0.63
N ALA A 44 8.97 -21.56 -0.85
CA ALA A 44 8.67 -22.52 0.20
C ALA A 44 9.63 -22.35 1.40
N PHE A 45 9.16 -22.75 2.59
CA PHE A 45 9.92 -22.70 3.84
C PHE A 45 10.96 -23.83 3.90
N GLY A 46 12.24 -23.53 3.69
CA GLY A 46 13.40 -24.36 4.05
C GLY A 46 13.19 -25.88 4.10
N VAL A 47 13.60 -26.52 5.21
CA VAL A 47 13.49 -27.97 5.46
C VAL A 47 12.05 -28.51 5.54
N GLU A 48 11.05 -27.63 5.47
CA GLU A 48 9.62 -27.96 5.45
C GLU A 48 9.00 -27.75 4.05
N SER A 49 9.83 -27.56 3.01
CA SER A 49 9.40 -27.23 1.64
C SER A 49 8.38 -28.20 1.05
N ASP A 50 8.36 -29.43 1.56
CA ASP A 50 7.42 -30.46 1.14
C ASP A 50 5.97 -30.13 1.54
N ASN A 51 5.77 -29.39 2.63
CA ASN A 51 4.45 -29.03 3.15
C ASN A 51 4.05 -27.58 2.84
N PHE A 52 4.99 -26.75 2.36
CA PHE A 52 4.74 -25.34 2.06
C PHE A 52 4.86 -25.03 0.57
N PRO A 53 3.87 -24.35 -0.04
CA PRO A 53 3.96 -23.97 -1.44
C PRO A 53 4.93 -22.81 -1.64
N SER A 54 5.55 -22.75 -2.82
CA SER A 54 6.01 -21.45 -3.35
C SER A 54 4.81 -20.72 -3.95
N ILE A 55 4.78 -19.39 -3.83
CA ILE A 55 3.69 -18.57 -4.36
C ILE A 55 4.27 -17.47 -5.25
N HIS A 56 3.81 -17.44 -6.51
CA HIS A 56 4.05 -16.30 -7.40
C HIS A 56 2.74 -15.52 -7.53
N ALA A 57 2.72 -14.29 -7.02
CA ALA A 57 1.59 -13.38 -7.09
C ALA A 57 1.87 -12.18 -7.99
N ASP A 58 0.95 -11.92 -8.90
CA ASP A 58 0.86 -10.71 -9.71
C ASP A 58 -0.41 -9.95 -9.31
N VAL A 59 -0.30 -8.66 -8.99
CA VAL A 59 -1.45 -7.79 -8.73
C VAL A 59 -1.32 -6.53 -9.57
N ASP A 60 -2.31 -6.30 -10.42
CA ASP A 60 -2.41 -5.10 -11.27
C ASP A 60 -3.46 -4.16 -10.69
N PHE A 61 -3.02 -3.01 -10.19
CA PHE A 61 -3.90 -2.03 -9.57
C PHE A 61 -4.71 -1.21 -10.58
N LYS A 62 -4.30 -1.18 -11.86
CA LYS A 62 -5.06 -0.50 -12.92
C LYS A 62 -6.28 -1.31 -13.32
N THR A 63 -6.12 -2.62 -13.45
CA THR A 63 -7.22 -3.52 -13.83
C THR A 63 -7.98 -4.05 -12.62
N GLY A 64 -7.39 -3.99 -11.42
CA GLY A 64 -7.95 -4.59 -10.22
C GLY A 64 -7.95 -6.13 -10.27
N LEU A 65 -7.08 -6.71 -11.10
CA LEU A 65 -6.94 -8.14 -11.28
C LEU A 65 -5.70 -8.65 -10.55
N SER A 66 -5.76 -9.91 -10.14
CA SER A 66 -4.63 -10.60 -9.55
C SER A 66 -4.64 -12.08 -9.89
N ILE A 67 -3.44 -12.65 -9.93
CA ILE A 67 -3.23 -14.09 -10.03
C ILE A 67 -2.14 -14.50 -9.06
N CYS A 68 -2.42 -15.50 -8.24
CA CYS A 68 -1.49 -16.09 -7.30
C CYS A 68 -1.39 -17.58 -7.62
N LYS A 69 -0.24 -18.02 -8.12
CA LYS A 69 0.05 -19.41 -8.45
C LYS A 69 0.78 -20.06 -7.28
N LYS A 70 0.20 -21.13 -6.75
CA LYS A 70 0.82 -21.98 -5.72
C LYS A 70 1.43 -23.20 -6.38
N THR A 71 2.71 -23.42 -6.16
CA THR A 71 3.44 -24.59 -6.64
C THR A 71 4.07 -25.34 -5.47
N PHE A 72 3.98 -26.66 -5.48
CA PHE A 72 4.56 -27.50 -4.44
C PHE A 72 5.79 -28.24 -4.96
N PHE A 73 6.80 -28.42 -4.11
CA PHE A 73 7.93 -29.30 -4.44
C PHE A 73 7.54 -30.78 -4.35
N ASN A 74 6.74 -31.12 -3.33
CA ASN A 74 6.26 -32.47 -3.14
C ASN A 74 5.10 -32.78 -4.10
N PRO A 75 5.25 -33.78 -5.01
CA PRO A 75 4.25 -34.11 -6.03
C PRO A 75 2.95 -34.68 -5.46
N ALA A 76 2.92 -35.04 -4.17
CA ALA A 76 1.69 -35.44 -3.49
C ALA A 76 0.68 -34.29 -3.36
N PHE A 77 1.16 -33.04 -3.39
CA PHE A 77 0.32 -31.85 -3.38
C PHE A 77 0.12 -31.32 -4.80
N LYS A 78 -1.11 -30.91 -5.10
CA LYS A 78 -1.46 -30.40 -6.42
C LYS A 78 -1.27 -28.89 -6.48
N ASP A 79 -0.58 -28.43 -7.51
CA ASP A 79 -0.50 -27.02 -7.86
C ASP A 79 -1.89 -26.40 -8.04
N SER A 80 -2.00 -25.12 -7.69
CA SER A 80 -3.27 -24.40 -7.76
C SER A 80 -3.06 -22.93 -8.06
N ALA A 81 -4.13 -22.24 -8.40
CA ALA A 81 -4.13 -20.79 -8.56
C ALA A 81 -5.38 -20.19 -7.91
N TYR A 82 -5.25 -18.96 -7.45
CA TYR A 82 -6.35 -18.16 -6.92
C TYR A 82 -6.13 -16.70 -7.28
N SER A 83 -7.20 -15.91 -7.11
CA SER A 83 -7.14 -14.45 -7.19
C SER A 83 -7.40 -13.87 -5.82
N LEU A 84 -6.83 -12.69 -5.57
CA LEU A 84 -7.18 -11.83 -4.46
C LEU A 84 -8.53 -11.17 -4.73
N THR A 85 -9.29 -10.97 -3.65
CA THR A 85 -10.52 -10.19 -3.65
C THR A 85 -10.21 -8.70 -3.88
N LYS A 86 -11.22 -7.94 -4.31
CA LYS A 86 -11.11 -6.49 -4.46
C LYS A 86 -10.68 -5.80 -3.16
N LYS A 87 -11.14 -6.32 -2.01
CA LYS A 87 -10.77 -5.79 -0.68
C LYS A 87 -9.29 -6.02 -0.41
N GLU A 88 -8.77 -7.22 -0.63
CA GLU A 88 -7.34 -7.53 -0.45
C GLU A 88 -6.46 -6.68 -1.36
N ILE A 89 -6.84 -6.51 -2.63
CA ILE A 89 -6.11 -5.64 -3.58
C ILE A 89 -6.10 -4.19 -3.09
N ALA A 90 -7.24 -3.67 -2.62
CA ALA A 90 -7.34 -2.33 -2.07
C ALA A 90 -6.47 -2.14 -0.81
N THR A 91 -6.47 -3.13 0.09
CA THR A 91 -5.61 -3.13 1.29
C THR A 91 -4.14 -3.10 0.91
N ILE A 92 -3.70 -3.91 -0.05
CA ILE A 92 -2.32 -3.89 -0.55
C ILE A 92 -1.97 -2.49 -1.07
N LEU A 93 -2.82 -1.91 -1.92
CA LEU A 93 -2.59 -0.58 -2.49
C LEU A 93 -2.49 0.50 -1.41
N GLU A 94 -3.35 0.42 -0.38
CA GLU A 94 -3.33 1.35 0.75
C GLU A 94 -2.03 1.25 1.56
N ILE A 95 -1.58 0.03 1.87
CA ILE A 95 -0.30 -0.23 2.55
C ILE A 95 0.85 0.41 1.78
N LEU A 96 0.91 0.17 0.46
CA LEU A 96 1.99 0.68 -0.36
C LEU A 96 1.96 2.21 -0.50
N ASN A 97 0.78 2.82 -0.64
CA ASN A 97 0.64 4.28 -0.72
C ASN A 97 1.03 4.99 0.59
N LYS A 98 0.89 4.33 1.74
CA LYS A 98 1.32 4.85 3.04
C LYS A 98 2.82 4.63 3.30
N THR A 99 3.49 3.85 2.46
CA THR A 99 4.89 3.47 2.64
C THR A 99 5.81 4.40 1.84
N ASP A 100 6.86 4.90 2.49
CA ASP A 100 7.95 5.57 1.79
C ASP A 100 8.85 4.53 1.12
N LEU A 101 8.51 4.13 -0.11
CA LEU A 101 9.20 3.07 -0.86
C LEU A 101 10.71 3.32 -1.03
N LYS A 102 11.14 4.59 -1.00
CA LYS A 102 12.57 4.96 -1.13
C LYS A 102 13.37 4.69 0.14
N LYS A 103 12.72 4.58 1.29
CA LYS A 103 13.34 4.25 2.57
C LYS A 103 13.37 2.75 2.88
N LEU A 104 12.71 1.93 2.06
CA LEU A 104 12.77 0.49 2.21
C LEU A 104 14.20 0.00 1.92
N LYS A 105 14.70 -0.91 2.76
CA LYS A 105 15.94 -1.61 2.47
C LYS A 105 15.72 -2.48 1.22
N LYS A 106 16.75 -2.62 0.40
CA LYS A 106 16.71 -3.51 -0.76
C LYS A 106 16.81 -4.98 -0.36
N GLU A 107 17.53 -5.25 0.72
CA GLU A 107 17.76 -6.57 1.26
C GLU A 107 17.59 -6.50 2.78
N TYR A 108 16.80 -7.41 3.33
CA TYR A 108 16.65 -7.61 4.77
C TYR A 108 17.37 -8.90 5.13
N THR A 109 18.14 -8.92 6.22
CA THR A 109 18.88 -10.10 6.67
C THR A 109 18.25 -10.71 7.91
N VAL A 110 18.10 -12.03 7.95
CA VAL A 110 17.73 -12.77 9.17
C VAL A 110 18.89 -13.65 9.65
N ASN A 111 18.98 -13.85 10.96
CA ASN A 111 20.05 -14.67 11.57
C ASN A 111 19.80 -16.20 11.46
N VAL A 112 18.71 -16.63 10.82
CA VAL A 112 18.29 -18.04 10.75
C VAL A 112 18.31 -18.50 9.30
N THR A 113 19.06 -19.57 9.00
CA THR A 113 19.36 -20.03 7.63
C THR A 113 18.16 -20.65 6.90
N ASP A 114 17.16 -21.16 7.62
CA ASP A 114 16.08 -21.98 7.04
C ASP A 114 14.77 -21.19 6.82
N GLN A 115 14.86 -19.87 6.64
CA GLN A 115 13.69 -19.02 6.43
C GLN A 115 13.31 -18.94 4.95
N PRO A 116 12.00 -18.90 4.61
CA PRO A 116 11.57 -18.68 3.24
C PRO A 116 12.07 -17.32 2.77
N SER A 117 12.63 -17.25 1.58
CA SER A 117 12.96 -15.99 0.94
C SER A 117 11.77 -15.45 0.18
N SER A 118 11.77 -14.15 -0.02
CA SER A 118 10.81 -13.47 -0.86
C SER A 118 11.48 -12.37 -1.66
N THR A 119 11.08 -12.27 -2.92
CA THR A 119 11.34 -11.11 -3.75
C THR A 119 10.02 -10.40 -4.02
N THR A 120 9.94 -9.13 -3.63
CA THR A 120 8.82 -8.23 -3.90
C THR A 120 9.28 -7.15 -4.86
N THR A 121 8.63 -7.06 -6.03
CA THR A 121 8.86 -6.01 -7.02
C THR A 121 7.65 -5.09 -7.11
N ILE A 122 7.84 -3.81 -6.79
CA ILE A 122 6.80 -2.78 -6.86
C ILE A 122 7.09 -1.91 -8.08
N TYR A 123 6.12 -1.87 -9.00
CA TYR A 123 6.17 -1.06 -10.21
C TYR A 123 5.39 0.22 -9.99
N THR A 124 6.05 1.35 -10.12
CA THR A 124 5.42 2.67 -10.13
C THR A 124 5.45 3.27 -11.53
N SER A 125 4.80 4.42 -11.72
CA SER A 125 4.82 5.12 -13.01
C SER A 125 6.20 5.69 -13.36
N LYS A 126 7.12 5.79 -12.40
CA LYS A 126 8.46 6.33 -12.62
C LYS A 126 9.57 5.31 -12.48
N GLN A 127 9.42 4.29 -11.64
CA GLN A 127 10.51 3.38 -11.32
C GLN A 127 10.02 2.02 -10.83
N LYS A 128 10.97 1.10 -10.66
CA LYS A 128 10.76 -0.19 -9.99
C LYS A 128 11.54 -0.23 -8.68
N PHE A 129 10.93 -0.82 -7.66
CA PHE A 129 11.59 -1.15 -6.39
C PHE A 129 11.64 -2.66 -6.30
N VAL A 130 12.83 -3.23 -6.12
CA VAL A 130 13.03 -4.67 -5.88
C VAL A 130 13.51 -4.81 -4.45
N ILE A 131 12.82 -5.67 -3.71
CA ILE A 131 13.05 -5.90 -2.29
C ILE A 131 13.18 -7.40 -2.08
N GLU A 132 14.30 -7.79 -1.50
CA GLU A 132 14.60 -9.14 -1.07
C GLU A 132 14.46 -9.22 0.45
N ASP A 133 13.65 -10.15 0.93
CA ASP A 133 13.33 -10.29 2.35
C ASP A 133 13.08 -11.78 2.66
N TYR A 134 12.79 -12.10 3.92
CA TYR A 134 12.55 -13.43 4.44
C TYR A 134 11.06 -13.68 4.75
N GLY A 135 10.17 -13.17 3.90
CA GLY A 135 8.73 -13.45 3.95
C GLY A 135 8.07 -13.01 5.27
N LEU A 136 7.41 -13.93 5.98
CA LEU A 136 6.64 -13.63 7.20
C LEU A 136 7.46 -13.04 8.36
N LYS A 137 8.80 -13.05 8.29
CA LYS A 137 9.69 -12.38 9.27
C LYS A 137 10.16 -11.00 8.84
N GLY A 138 9.69 -10.51 7.71
CA GLY A 138 9.97 -9.17 7.21
C GLY A 138 9.54 -8.05 8.15
N GLU A 139 10.18 -6.88 8.02
CA GLU A 139 9.74 -5.66 8.68
C GLU A 139 8.45 -5.12 8.03
N TYR A 140 7.63 -4.39 8.79
CA TYR A 140 6.51 -3.64 8.20
C TYR A 140 7.03 -2.73 7.09
N PRO A 141 6.36 -2.65 5.92
CA PRO A 141 5.03 -3.18 5.60
C PRO A 141 4.99 -4.57 4.96
N LEU A 142 6.14 -5.18 4.67
CA LEU A 142 6.24 -6.35 3.80
C LEU A 142 5.54 -7.56 4.40
N GLN A 143 5.61 -7.73 5.72
CA GLN A 143 4.91 -8.78 6.46
C GLN A 143 3.39 -8.80 6.19
N GLU A 144 2.75 -7.63 6.11
CA GLU A 144 1.31 -7.54 5.88
C GLU A 144 0.96 -7.92 4.43
N LEU A 145 1.81 -7.57 3.47
CA LEU A 145 1.67 -8.03 2.08
C LEU A 145 1.77 -9.56 2.02
N TYR A 146 2.72 -10.14 2.76
CA TYR A 146 2.90 -11.59 2.81
C TYR A 146 1.71 -12.32 3.42
N LYS A 147 1.10 -11.82 4.50
CA LYS A 147 -0.10 -12.44 5.07
C LYS A 147 -1.25 -12.52 4.06
N ILE A 148 -1.48 -11.43 3.32
CA ILE A 148 -2.53 -11.36 2.29
C ILE A 148 -2.24 -12.36 1.17
N VAL A 149 -1.01 -12.40 0.65
CA VAL A 149 -0.66 -13.31 -0.43
C VAL A 149 -0.65 -14.75 0.05
N TYR A 150 0.01 -15.08 1.17
CA TYR A 150 0.09 -16.47 1.66
C TYR A 150 -1.26 -17.02 2.13
N ARG A 151 -2.25 -16.14 2.41
CA ARG A 151 -3.52 -16.46 3.09
C ARG A 151 -3.29 -17.07 4.47
N TYR A 152 -2.40 -16.44 5.26
CA TYR A 152 -2.11 -16.80 6.64
C TYR A 152 -2.96 -15.98 7.61
#